data_AF-A0A953W8A4-F1
#
_entry.id   AF-A0A953W8A4-F1
#
_cell.length_a   1.000
_cell.length_b   1.000
_cell.length_c   1.000
_cell.angle_alpha   90.00
_cell.angle_beta   90.00
_cell.angle_gamma   90.00
#
_symmetry.space_group_name_H-M   'P 1'
#
loop_
_entity.id
_entity.type
_entity.pdbx_description
1 polymer ?
#
loop_
_entity_poly.entity_id
_entity_poly.type
_entity_poly.pdbx_seq_one_letter_code
_entity_poly.pdbx_strand_id
1 'polypeptide(L)' 'MDLNDTDLVTLAKAARGSAAFDTLVRRHQAALRAFLLRLSGDAAMADDLAQETFIKAYRAIEGFRGGASFRSWLFA' A
#
# COMPACT_ATOMS: atom_id res chain seq x y z
N MET A 1 -2.82 14.06 15.34
CA MET A 1 -1.65 13.20 15.58
C MET A 1 -1.48 12.40 14.29
N ASP A 2 -0.42 12.65 13.53
CA ASP A 2 -0.17 11.88 12.32
C ASP A 2 0.27 10.48 12.71
N LEU A 3 -0.57 9.48 12.43
CA LEU A 3 -0.26 8.08 12.68
C LEU A 3 0.83 7.63 11.71
N ASN A 4 1.82 6.89 12.20
CA ASN A 4 2.81 6.27 11.33
C ASN A 4 2.17 5.09 10.56
N ASP A 5 2.88 4.55 9.57
CA ASP A 5 2.32 3.48 8.74
C ASP A 5 2.06 2.19 9.52
N THR A 6 2.86 1.88 10.54
CA THR A 6 2.65 0.69 11.40
C THR A 6 1.37 0.82 12.22
N ASP A 7 1.10 2.01 12.75
CA ASP A 7 -0.14 2.30 13.47
C ASP A 7 -1.35 2.20 12.54
N LEU A 8 -1.24 2.75 11.32
CA LEU A 8 -2.28 2.65 10.31
C LEU A 8 -2.55 1.20 9.88
N VAL A 9 -1.51 0.38 9.73
CA VAL A 9 -1.69 -1.05 9.46
C VAL A 9 -2.40 -1.75 10.62
N THR A 10 -2.03 -1.42 11.86
CA THR A 10 -2.66 -1.99 13.06
C THR A 10 -4.15 -1.64 13.11
N LEU A 11 -4.51 -0.39 12.80
CA LEU A 11 -5.90 0.04 12.69
C LEU A 11 -6.64 -0.60 11.51
N ALA A 12 -5.98 -0.73 10.36
CA ALA A 12 -6.56 -1.37 9.18
C ALA A 12 -6.94 -2.84 9.46
N LYS A 13 -6.07 -3.56 10.19
CA LYS A 13 -6.35 -4.93 10.68
C LYS A 13 -7.51 -4.96 11.67
N ALA A 14 -7.42 -4.15 12.74
CA ALA A 14 -8.35 -4.21 13.86
C ALA A 14 -9.78 -3.82 13.48
N ALA A 15 -9.94 -2.76 12.67
CA ALA A 15 -11.25 -2.23 12.32
C ALA A 15 -11.80 -2.81 11.00
N ARG A 16 -11.06 -3.69 10.31
CA ARG A 16 -11.25 -3.94 8.86
C ARG A 16 -11.45 -2.62 8.09
N GLY A 17 -10.76 -1.59 8.55
CA GLY A 17 -11.18 -0.22 8.37
C GLY A 17 -10.61 0.34 7.09
N SER A 18 -11.47 0.61 6.09
CA SER A 18 -11.03 1.19 4.82
C SER A 18 -10.28 2.50 5.05
N ALA A 19 -10.71 3.35 5.99
CA ALA A 19 -10.12 4.68 6.17
C ALA A 19 -8.62 4.67 6.55
N ALA A 20 -8.19 3.72 7.38
CA ALA A 20 -6.78 3.58 7.74
C ALA A 20 -5.96 3.09 6.54
N PHE A 21 -6.50 2.12 5.79
CA PHE A 21 -5.87 1.64 4.57
C PHE A 21 -5.86 2.68 3.46
N ASP A 22 -6.92 3.46 3.30
CA ASP A 22 -7.02 4.56 2.34
C ASP A 22 -5.94 5.61 2.59
N THR A 23 -5.57 5.81 3.86
CA THR A 23 -4.45 6.69 4.23
C THR A 23 -3.11 6.10 3.78
N LEU A 24 -2.91 4.79 3.94
CA LEU A 24 -1.74 4.09 3.39
C LEU A 24 -1.70 4.19 1.86
N VAL A 25 -2.84 3.98 1.17
CA VAL A 25 -2.94 4.13 -0.29
C VAL A 25 -2.56 5.54 -0.71
N ARG A 26 -3.16 6.58 -0.12
CA ARG A 26 -2.85 7.99 -0.44
C ARG A 26 -1.37 8.32 -0.27
N ARG A 27 -0.71 7.78 0.77
CA ARG A 27 0.71 8.00 1.06
C ARG A 27 1.62 7.33 0.04
N HIS A 28 1.28 6.13 -0.42
CA HIS A 28 2.19 5.29 -1.21
C HIS A 28 1.87 5.22 -2.70
N GLN A 29 0.67 5.61 -3.13
CA GLN A 29 0.21 5.47 -4.52
C GLN A 29 1.11 6.16 -5.54
N ALA A 30 1.58 7.38 -5.25
CA ALA A 30 2.41 8.13 -6.18
C ALA A 30 3.77 7.44 -6.40
N ALA A 31 4.38 6.95 -5.31
CA ALA A 31 5.65 6.24 -5.37
C ALA A 31 5.53 4.89 -6.06
N LEU A 32 4.47 4.13 -5.75
CA LEU A 32 4.21 2.83 -6.37
C LEU A 32 3.93 2.97 -7.87
N ARG A 33 3.06 3.90 -8.25
CA ARG A 33 2.76 4.19 -9.66
C ARG A 33 4.00 4.62 -10.43
N ALA A 34 4.83 5.50 -9.86
CA ALA A 34 6.06 5.95 -10.52
C ALA A 34 7.07 4.81 -10.71
N PHE A 35 7.14 3.87 -9.77
CA PHE A 35 7.96 2.65 -9.90
C PHE A 35 7.42 1.73 -10.99
N LEU A 36 6.12 1.45 -10.98
CA LEU A 36 5.48 0.59 -11.97
C LEU A 36 5.55 1.20 -13.38
N LEU A 37 5.37 2.50 -13.52
CA LEU A 37 5.54 3.20 -14.80
C LEU A 37 6.94 3.06 -15.38
N ARG A 38 7.98 3.11 -14.52
CA ARG A 38 9.36 2.87 -14.96
C ARG A 38 9.59 1.45 -15.45
N LEU A 39 8.85 0.48 -14.91
CA LEU A 39 8.96 -0.93 -15.28
C LEU A 39 8.12 -1.28 -16.53
N SER A 40 6.89 -0.76 -16.61
CA SER A 40 5.95 -1.07 -17.70
C SER A 40 6.19 -0.22 -18.95
N GLY A 41 6.69 1.01 -18.80
CA GLY A 41 6.74 2.00 -19.88
C GLY A 41 5.37 2.52 -20.33
N ASP A 42 4.28 2.09 -19.67
CA ASP A 42 2.90 2.40 -20.02
C ASP A 42 2.13 2.90 -18.80
N ALA A 43 1.49 4.06 -18.95
CA ALA A 43 0.77 4.74 -17.87
C ALA A 43 -0.51 4.01 -17.45
N ALA A 44 -1.30 3.48 -18.39
CA ALA A 44 -2.52 2.77 -18.09
C ALA A 44 -2.20 1.44 -17.37
N MET A 45 -1.21 0.72 -17.88
CA MET A 45 -0.71 -0.50 -17.23
C MET A 45 -0.18 -0.20 -15.82
N ALA A 46 0.52 0.91 -15.61
CA ALA A 46 1.01 1.29 -14.29
C ALA A 46 -0.12 1.60 -13.30
N ASP A 47 -1.21 2.22 -13.78
CA ASP A 47 -2.42 2.47 -12.99
C ASP A 47 -3.10 1.17 -12.57
N ASP A 48 -3.30 0.25 -13.52
CA ASP A 48 -3.90 -1.06 -13.26
C ASP A 48 -3.07 -1.90 -12.28
N LEU A 49 -1.75 -1.95 -12.48
CA LEU A 49 -0.84 -2.66 -11.59
C LEU A 49 -0.81 -2.05 -10.18
N ALA A 50 -0.83 -0.72 -10.07
CA ALA A 50 -0.85 -0.05 -8.77
C ALA A 50 -2.13 -0.41 -8.00
N GLN A 51 -3.27 -0.38 -8.70
CA GLN A 51 -4.56 -0.76 -8.13
C GLN A 51 -4.55 -2.23 -7.66
N GLU A 52 -4.10 -3.15 -8.52
CA GLU A 52 -4.04 -4.58 -8.19
C GLU A 52 -3.11 -4.83 -6.99
N THR A 53 -1.96 -4.16 -6.93
CA THR A 53 -1.02 -4.27 -5.81
C THR A 53 -1.66 -3.79 -4.50
N PHE A 54 -2.39 -2.67 -4.47
CA PHE A 54 -3.09 -2.25 -3.25
C PHE A 54 -4.22 -3.19 -2.85
N ILE A 55 -4.96 -3.77 -3.81
CA ILE A 55 -5.98 -4.79 -3.52
C ILE A 55 -5.34 -6.03 -2.89
N LYS A 56 -4.21 -6.50 -3.44
CA LYS A 56 -3.43 -7.61 -2.88
C LYS A 56 -2.91 -7.28 -1.49
N ALA A 57 -2.35 -6.08 -1.32
CA ALA A 57 -1.86 -5.61 -0.03
C ALA A 57 -2.98 -5.55 1.02
N TYR A 58 -4.18 -5.08 0.67
CA TYR A 58 -5.32 -5.07 1.58
C TYR A 58 -5.71 -6.48 2.03
N ARG A 59 -5.74 -7.44 1.10
CA ARG A 59 -6.06 -8.84 1.41
C ARG A 59 -4.97 -9.54 2.24
N ALA A 60 -3.71 -9.16 2.02
CA ALA A 60 -2.55 -9.75 2.68
C ALA A 60 -2.12 -9.00 3.96
N ILE A 61 -2.80 -7.91 4.33
CA ILE A 61 -2.36 -7.00 5.38
C ILE A 61 -2.18 -7.71 6.73
N GLU A 62 -2.99 -8.73 7.02
CA GLU A 62 -2.85 -9.58 8.22
C GLU A 62 -1.44 -10.17 8.35
N GLY A 63 -0.79 -10.48 7.24
CA GLY A 63 0.58 -11.01 7.19
C GLY A 63 1.68 -9.98 7.49
N PHE A 64 1.38 -8.67 7.52
CA PHE A 64 2.38 -7.66 7.84
C PHE A 64 2.76 -7.70 9.33
N ARG A 65 4.04 -7.96 9.63
CA ARG A 65 4.55 -8.12 11.00
C ARG A 65 5.36 -6.93 11.53
N GLY A 66 5.49 -5.84 10.76
CA GLY A 66 6.25 -4.65 11.19
C GLY A 66 7.78 -4.81 11.19
N GLY A 67 8.33 -5.93 10.74
CA GLY A 67 9.79 -6.14 10.65
C GLY A 67 10.48 -5.32 9.55
N ALA A 68 9.71 -4.79 8.61
CA ALA A 68 10.14 -3.84 7.60
C ALA A 68 9.11 -2.69 7.51
N SER A 69 9.49 -1.57 6.90
CA SER A 69 8.54 -0.49 6.62
C SER A 69 7.40 -1.01 5.74
N PHE A 70 6.18 -0.48 5.91
CA PHE A 70 5.06 -0.83 5.04
C PHE A 70 5.39 -0.63 3.55
N ARG A 71 6.11 0.45 3.23
CA ARG A 71 6.60 0.71 1.87
C ARG A 71 7.51 -0.41 1.36
N SER A 72 8.48 -0.87 2.16
CA SER A 72 9.36 -1.98 1.75
C SER A 72 8.57 -3.26 1.51
N TRP A 73 7.57 -3.54 2.36
CA TRP A 73 6.70 -4.70 2.20
C TRP A 73 5.79 -4.61 0.96
N LEU A 74 5.29 -3.40 0.65
CA LEU A 74 4.43 -3.16 -0.52
C LEU A 74 5.18 -3.32 -1.86
N PHE A 75 6.49 -3.16 -1.86
CA PHE A 75 7.35 -3.23 -3.05
C PHE A 75 8.07 -4.58 -3.21
N ALA A 76 7.90 -5.50 -2.26
CA ALA A 76 8.49 -6.84 -2.29
C ALA A 76 7.62 -7.81 -3.11
#